data_AF-A0A438D672-F1
#
_entry.id   AF-A0A438D672-F1
#
_cell.length_a   1.000
_cell.length_b   1.000
_cell.length_c   1.000
_cell.angle_alpha   90.00
_cell.angle_beta   90.00
_cell.angle_gamma   90.00
#
_symmetry.space_group_name_H-M   'P 1'
#
loop_
_entity.id
_entity.type
_entity.pdbx_description
1 polymer ?
#
loop_
_entity_poly.entity_id
_entity_poly.type
_entity_poly.pdbx_seq_one_letter_code
_entity_poly.pdbx_strand_id
1 'polypeptide(L)'
;MHGVPVSIVSDRDPCFTSRFWHSLQKALGNWDDYLPLMEFAYNNSFQASIGMAPFEALYGRRCRSPVCWDDVGEKNLLGLELV
;
A
#
# COMPACT_ATOMS: atom_id res chain seq x y z
N MET A 1 -9.12 10.36 -11.24
CA MET A 1 -9.21 10.85 -9.85
C MET A 1 -9.94 9.80 -9.05
N HIS A 2 -9.44 9.42 -7.88
CA HIS A 2 -10.18 8.58 -6.96
C HIS A 2 -11.44 9.35 -6.52
N GLY A 3 -12.61 8.72 -6.62
CA GLY A 3 -13.87 9.35 -6.19
C GLY A 3 -13.86 9.65 -4.69
N VAL A 4 -14.75 10.55 -4.25
CA VAL A 4 -14.96 10.80 -2.82
C VAL A 4 -15.71 9.59 -2.23
N PRO A 5 -15.25 9.00 -1.11
CA PRO A 5 -15.97 7.90 -0.48
C PRO A 5 -17.35 8.37 0.01
N VAL A 6 -18.37 7.51 -0.13
CA VAL A 6 -19.75 7.79 0.29
C VAL A 6 -19.87 7.90 1.82
N SER A 7 -19.02 7.20 2.55
CA SER A 7 -19.01 7.19 4.01
C SER A 7 -17.62 6.85 4.54
N ILE A 8 -17.26 7.40 5.70
CA ILE A 8 -16.03 7.07 6.42
C ILE A 8 -16.45 6.56 7.80
N VAL A 9 -15.99 5.35 8.12
CA VAL A 9 -16.13 4.77 9.46
C VAL A 9 -14.79 4.95 10.17
N SER A 10 -14.82 5.51 11.38
CA SER A 10 -13.65 5.70 12.24
C SER A 10 -14.01 5.27 13.66
N ASP A 11 -13.04 4.66 14.34
CA ASP A 11 -13.12 4.24 15.75
C ASP A 11 -13.17 5.41 16.74
N ARG A 12 -12.78 6.62 16.31
CA ARG A 12 -12.75 7.86 17.11
C ARG A 12 -12.02 7.69 18.45
N ASP A 13 -10.90 6.96 18.45
CA ASP A 13 -10.15 6.68 19.66
C ASP A 13 -9.67 8.00 20.33
N PRO A 14 -10.12 8.30 21.58
CA PRO A 14 -9.69 9.49 22.30
C PRO A 14 -8.17 9.59 22.48
N CYS A 15 -7.46 8.46 22.51
CA CYS A 15 -5.99 8.41 22.64
C CYS A 15 -5.30 9.12 21.48
N PHE A 16 -5.86 9.06 20.28
CA PHE A 16 -5.34 9.72 19.08
C PHE A 16 -5.43 11.26 19.18
N THR A 17 -6.37 11.77 19.97
CA THR A 17 -6.51 13.21 20.24
C THR A 17 -5.80 13.68 21.52
N SER A 18 -5.16 12.76 22.25
CA SER A 18 -4.53 13.08 23.54
C SER A 18 -3.27 13.95 23.38
N ARG A 19 -2.97 14.73 24.42
CA ARG A 19 -1.71 15.50 24.50
C ARG A 19 -0.47 14.61 24.49
N PHE A 20 -0.61 13.38 24.99
CA PHE A 20 0.43 12.38 24.97
C PHE A 20 0.80 12.00 23.52
N TRP A 21 -0.20 11.69 22.69
CA TRP A 21 0.02 11.32 21.29
C TRP A 21 0.73 12.42 20.48
N HIS A 22 0.31 13.67 20.64
CA HIS A 22 0.98 14.81 19.99
C HIS A 22 2.45 14.96 20.43
N SER A 23 2.74 14.68 21.70
CA SER A 23 4.11 14.73 22.23
C SER A 23 4.95 13.59 21.69
N LEU A 24 4.36 12.39 21.56
CA LEU A 24 5.00 11.22 20.98
C LEU A 24 5.30 11.42 19.48
N GLN A 25 4.35 11.94 18.71
CA GLN A 25 4.56 12.23 17.29
C GLN A 25 5.71 13.23 17.07
N LYS A 26 5.80 14.27 17.90
CA LYS A 26 6.94 15.20 17.88
C LYS A 26 8.28 14.53 18.18
N ALA A 27 8.30 13.55 19.08
CA ALA A 27 9.51 12.84 19.46
C ALA A 27 9.96 11.80 18.41
N LEU A 28 9.01 11.19 17.69
CA LEU A 28 9.29 10.15 16.68
C LEU A 28 9.84 10.69 15.35
N GLY A 29 9.81 12.01 15.13
CA GLY A 29 10.38 12.66 13.94
C GLY A 29 9.38 12.83 12.79
N ASN A 30 9.86 13.41 11.67
CA ASN A 30 9.03 13.79 10.53
C ASN A 30 8.81 12.62 9.56
N TRP A 31 7.98 11.66 9.95
CA TRP A 31 7.58 10.56 9.06
C TRP A 31 6.71 11.02 7.89
N ASP A 32 6.14 12.23 7.98
CA ASP A 32 5.25 12.79 6.96
C ASP A 32 5.95 12.95 5.61
N ASP A 33 7.27 13.22 5.60
CA ASP A 33 8.07 13.32 4.37
C ASP A 33 8.18 11.97 3.62
N TYR A 34 8.09 10.86 4.35
CA TYR A 34 8.17 9.50 3.80
C TYR A 34 6.80 8.88 3.57
N LEU A 35 5.73 9.50 4.06
CA LEU A 35 4.37 9.00 3.93
C LEU A 35 3.98 8.70 2.47
N PRO A 36 4.31 9.54 1.46
CA PRO A 36 4.00 9.22 0.07
C PRO A 36 4.70 7.95 -0.44
N LEU A 37 5.93 7.71 0.01
CA LEU A 37 6.70 6.53 -0.38
C LEU A 37 6.19 5.26 0.32
N MET A 38 5.83 5.37 1.60
CA MET A 38 5.23 4.27 2.34
C MET A 38 3.86 3.89 1.78
N GLU A 39 3.00 4.87 1.48
CA GLU A 39 1.71 4.64 0.83
C GLU A 39 1.89 3.99 -0.55
N PHE A 40 2.85 4.47 -1.34
CA PHE A 40 3.20 3.86 -2.61
C PHE A 40 3.64 2.40 -2.44
N ALA A 41 4.54 2.11 -1.50
CA ALA A 41 5.01 0.75 -1.26
C ALA A 41 3.87 -0.18 -0.80
N TYR A 42 3.01 0.29 0.11
CA TYR A 42 1.87 -0.48 0.62
C TYR A 42 0.85 -0.79 -0.47
N ASN A 43 0.45 0.20 -1.27
CA ASN A 43 -0.56 0.04 -2.31
C ASN A 43 -0.12 -0.85 -3.48
N ASN A 44 1.20 -0.99 -3.70
CA ASN A 44 1.77 -1.77 -4.79
C ASN A 44 2.32 -3.15 -4.37
N SER A 45 2.35 -3.44 -3.06
CA SER A 45 2.79 -4.74 -2.57
C SER A 45 1.68 -5.78 -2.66
N PHE A 46 2.05 -7.03 -2.92
CA PHE A 46 1.12 -8.15 -2.97
C PHE A 46 0.48 -8.39 -1.59
N GLN A 47 -0.85 -8.44 -1.52
CA GLN A 47 -1.58 -8.80 -0.32
C GLN A 47 -2.21 -10.18 -0.46
N ALA A 48 -1.76 -11.15 0.35
CA ALA A 48 -2.18 -12.54 0.25
C ALA A 48 -3.70 -12.76 0.47
N SER A 49 -4.34 -11.93 1.30
CA SER A 49 -5.79 -12.00 1.53
C SER A 49 -6.62 -11.55 0.32
N ILE A 50 -6.09 -10.65 -0.50
CA ILE A 50 -6.74 -10.13 -1.72
C ILE A 50 -6.28 -10.92 -2.95
N GLY A 51 -5.10 -11.53 -2.89
CA GLY A 51 -4.48 -12.26 -4.01
C GLY A 51 -3.84 -11.36 -5.07
N MET A 52 -3.73 -10.05 -4.80
CA MET A 52 -3.08 -9.05 -5.66
C MET A 52 -2.71 -7.81 -4.85
N ALA A 53 -2.11 -6.80 -5.47
CA ALA A 53 -1.87 -5.52 -4.82
C ALA A 53 -3.16 -4.65 -4.76
N PRO A 54 -3.40 -3.84 -3.71
CA PRO A 54 -4.55 -2.94 -3.64
C PRO A 54 -4.71 -2.02 -4.86
N PHE A 55 -3.59 -1.53 -5.41
CA PHE A 55 -3.58 -0.73 -6.63
C PHE A 55 -4.19 -1.49 -7.82
N GLU A 56 -3.82 -2.76 -7.98
CA GLU A 56 -4.33 -3.62 -9.05
C GLU A 56 -5.82 -3.89 -8.87
N ALA A 57 -6.25 -4.16 -7.65
CA ALA A 57 -7.67 -4.39 -7.33
C ALA A 57 -8.54 -3.17 -7.68
N LEU A 58 -8.01 -1.96 -7.46
CA LEU A 58 -8.75 -0.72 -7.69
C LEU A 58 -8.76 -0.27 -9.15
N TYR A 59 -7.67 -0.51 -9.88
CA TYR A 59 -7.47 0.01 -11.24
C TYR A 59 -7.48 -1.05 -12.34
N GLY A 60 -7.49 -2.34 -11.99
CA GLY A 60 -7.44 -3.46 -12.92
C GLY A 60 -6.11 -3.58 -13.68
N ARG A 61 -5.04 -2.94 -13.20
CA ARG A 61 -3.73 -2.95 -13.87
C ARG A 61 -2.60 -2.78 -12.86
N ARG A 62 -1.42 -3.30 -13.20
CA ARG A 62 -0.18 -3.08 -12.43
C ARG A 62 0.26 -1.62 -12.50
N CYS A 63 0.77 -1.11 -11.38
CA CYS A 63 1.34 0.23 -11.31
C CYS A 63 2.60 0.31 -12.19
N ARG A 64 2.73 1.40 -12.95
CA ARG A 64 3.92 1.67 -13.75
C ARG A 64 4.77 2.66 -13.00
N SER A 65 5.74 2.17 -12.22
CA SER A 65 6.73 2.98 -11.54
C SER A 65 8.11 2.69 -12.11
N PRO A 66 8.99 3.69 -12.24
CA PRO A 66 10.40 3.48 -12.63
C PRO A 66 11.13 2.48 -11.73
N VAL A 67 10.66 2.27 -10.50
CA VAL A 67 11.26 1.39 -9.49
C VAL A 67 10.84 -0.08 -9.65
N CYS A 68 9.75 -0.36 -10.37
CA CYS A 68 9.28 -1.73 -10.64
C CYS A 68 9.35 -2.01 -12.15
N TRP A 69 10.58 -2.28 -12.61
CA TRP A 69 10.89 -2.68 -13.99
C TRP A 69 11.73 -3.95 -14.07
N ASP A 70 11.78 -4.75 -13.01
CA ASP A 70 12.14 -6.16 -13.21
C ASP A 70 10.87 -6.96 -13.42
N ASP A 71 10.69 -7.30 -14.69
CA ASP A 71 9.90 -8.42 -15.17
C ASP A 71 10.29 -9.70 -14.40
N VAL A 72 9.80 -9.85 -13.17
CA VAL A 72 9.28 -11.14 -12.75
C VAL A 72 8.00 -11.31 -13.56
N GLY A 73 8.19 -11.55 -14.85
CA GLY A 73 7.16 -12.04 -15.71
C GLY A 73 6.55 -13.25 -15.02
N GLU A 74 5.27 -13.44 -15.26
CA GLU A 74 4.71 -14.77 -15.36
C GLU A 74 5.57 -15.55 -16.36
N LYS A 75 6.70 -16.09 -15.89
CA LYS A 75 7.26 -17.30 -16.46
C LYS A 75 6.21 -18.33 -16.14
N ASN A 76 5.31 -18.50 -17.11
CA ASN A 76 4.33 -19.57 -17.19
C ASN A 76 4.92 -20.80 -16.49
N LEU A 77 4.33 -21.19 -15.36
CA LEU A 77 4.54 -22.49 -14.73
C LEU A 77 3.90 -23.61 -15.58
N LEU A 78 4.03 -23.51 -16.90
CA LEU A 78 3.59 -24.48 -17.88
C LEU A 78 4.85 -24.92 -18.65
N GLY A 79 5.40 -26.06 -18.25
CA GLY A 79 6.44 -26.74 -19.03
C GLY A 79 7.80 -26.85 -18.35
N LEU A 80 7.88 -27.45 -17.17
CA LEU A 80 9.03 -28.28 -16.82
C LEU A 80 8.57 -29.74 -16.85
N GLU A 81 8.38 -30.28 -18.06
CA GLU A 81 8.56 -31.72 -18.25
C GLU A 81 10.06 -31.99 -18.09
N LEU A 82 10.43 -32.48 -16.93
CA LEU A 82 11.72 -33.13 -16.70
C LEU A 82 11.71 -34.45 -17.48
N VAL A 83 12.46 -34.50 -18.58
CA VAL A 83 12.99 -35.75 -19.15
C VAL A 83 14.22 -36.17 -18.36
#